data_AF-R1GA63-F1
#
_entry.id   AF-R1GA63-F1
#
_cell.length_a   1.000
_cell.length_b   1.000
_cell.length_c   1.000
_cell.angle_alpha   90.00
_cell.angle_beta   90.00
_cell.angle_gamma   90.00
#
_symmetry.space_group_name_H-M   'P 1'
#
loop_
_entity.id
_entity.type
_entity.pdbx_description
1 polymer ?
#
loop_
_entity_poly.entity_id
_entity_poly.type
_entity_poly.pdbx_seq_one_letter_code
_entity_poly.pdbx_strand_id
1 'polypeptide(L)'
;MQAWRAVRAFTASPGFHGTAELIDEVPRLRKIVAEKEKELKSLVTKLEEQKHEHDRVFEEQKHEHDKISEACLNIYNNNYEKHKLETQGLRVKIETLEAEVRKQKDDIARLHKSDDELMKQGTKLRGLLEAEKDKCEKAARTIELLRKDLEKKNELMKREAEKKSVEMADLAARLRKAEGEASKAKSSLITCHQENVELQKDLEEATERLAEVEGFAEPLSDEKWEASITLLDELWRSAHDLISAYFRKDLPKEILSNTYAWTELKKPLDFSHSIPLPQSNSPCAKSMRIAVILAVLARLIDKYLFQPSYILSEESGLREILIRQAIENSRREAFTRGIFLATFEDEQAEIADELVTRIIKELMHHIHDLLPPPQVESFKARLEHIIQDARDIWWKTQRLRQRLEPDFQVEDYGWEQPIQFQFGHEHSIAASGKPKADSPQQSPRQQKAPKTPTTAPSPTAAAPEITPGPPAPVVPLPPVVNGHALSVRGPDESLLLIFPRIYIVEDDDPEPVTPGTVLLKSQAEEAEQELHVQQNAMNNGLPSVGRAASHRNGAGNGVMRVGGPRPRRLSVPQMEEIPEVPTPGEGEAENDKKDFLEQGNGG
;
A
#
# COMPACT_ATOMS: atom_id res chain seq x y z
N MET A 1 214.58 -37.76 -156.62
CA MET A 1 215.31 -38.98 -157.04
C MET A 1 215.67 -39.91 -155.89
N GLN A 2 216.11 -39.49 -154.71
CA GLN A 2 216.51 -40.43 -153.65
C GLN A 2 215.50 -40.40 -152.51
N ALA A 3 214.49 -41.29 -152.51
CA ALA A 3 213.75 -41.59 -151.28
C ALA A 3 213.05 -42.95 -151.25
N TRP A 4 213.13 -43.75 -152.31
CA TRP A 4 212.82 -45.18 -152.25
C TRP A 4 213.79 -46.01 -151.34
N ARG A 5 214.30 -45.59 -150.16
CA ARG A 5 215.09 -46.51 -149.26
C ARG A 5 214.65 -46.64 -147.79
N ALA A 6 214.51 -45.58 -146.99
CA ALA A 6 214.32 -45.78 -145.54
C ALA A 6 212.91 -46.22 -145.07
N VAL A 7 211.78 -45.83 -145.71
CA VAL A 7 210.41 -46.15 -145.17
C VAL A 7 209.88 -47.54 -145.60
N ARG A 8 210.67 -48.26 -146.39
CA ARG A 8 210.61 -49.73 -146.54
C ARG A 8 210.73 -50.48 -145.18
N ALA A 9 211.06 -49.83 -144.06
CA ALA A 9 211.13 -50.47 -142.74
C ALA A 9 209.78 -50.62 -142.00
N PHE A 10 208.62 -50.14 -142.50
CA PHE A 10 207.41 -50.04 -141.65
C PHE A 10 206.09 -50.81 -141.96
N THR A 11 206.05 -51.91 -142.75
CA THR A 11 205.25 -53.13 -142.35
C THR A 11 206.00 -53.93 -141.30
N ALA A 12 207.28 -53.60 -141.11
CA ALA A 12 208.12 -54.49 -140.35
C ALA A 12 207.75 -54.45 -138.86
N SER A 13 206.78 -53.62 -138.44
CA SER A 13 205.91 -54.02 -137.33
C SER A 13 204.57 -54.59 -137.82
N PRO A 14 204.40 -55.91 -137.73
CA PRO A 14 203.12 -56.61 -137.85
C PRO A 14 201.99 -56.15 -136.88
N GLY A 15 202.04 -54.94 -136.28
CA GLY A 15 201.29 -54.60 -135.06
C GLY A 15 200.10 -53.63 -135.14
N PHE A 16 200.06 -52.64 -136.03
CA PHE A 16 199.15 -51.49 -135.81
C PHE A 16 197.78 -51.56 -136.49
N HIS A 17 197.38 -52.75 -136.92
CA HIS A 17 196.07 -53.09 -137.52
C HIS A 17 194.83 -52.79 -136.65
N GLY A 18 194.93 -52.61 -135.34
CA GLY A 18 193.76 -52.74 -134.46
C GLY A 18 193.01 -51.47 -134.04
N THR A 19 193.66 -50.31 -133.96
CA THR A 19 193.15 -49.19 -133.13
C THR A 19 192.44 -48.09 -133.91
N ALA A 20 192.66 -47.97 -135.21
CA ALA A 20 192.03 -46.89 -135.97
C ALA A 20 190.55 -47.14 -136.23
N GLU A 21 190.13 -48.40 -136.47
CA GLU A 21 188.70 -48.77 -136.54
C GLU A 21 187.95 -48.40 -135.24
N LEU A 22 188.65 -48.30 -134.09
CA LEU A 22 188.09 -47.85 -132.81
C LEU A 22 187.93 -46.32 -132.70
N ILE A 23 188.71 -45.54 -133.44
CA ILE A 23 188.71 -44.07 -133.37
C ILE A 23 187.53 -43.47 -134.13
N ASP A 24 187.06 -44.14 -135.19
CA ASP A 24 185.93 -43.64 -136.00
C ASP A 24 184.55 -44.14 -135.51
N GLU A 25 184.47 -45.21 -134.74
CA GLU A 25 183.18 -45.68 -134.18
C GLU A 25 182.69 -44.81 -133.00
N VAL A 26 183.61 -44.14 -132.30
CA VAL A 26 183.28 -43.18 -131.21
C VAL A 26 182.41 -42.01 -131.71
N PRO A 27 182.69 -41.38 -132.87
CA PRO A 27 181.78 -40.45 -133.52
C PRO A 27 180.36 -40.99 -133.77
N ARG A 28 180.24 -42.26 -134.19
CA ARG A 28 178.95 -42.88 -134.55
C ARG A 28 178.01 -43.01 -133.34
N LEU A 29 178.55 -43.43 -132.20
CA LEU A 29 177.79 -43.54 -130.95
C LEU A 29 177.42 -42.17 -130.34
N ARG A 30 178.29 -41.15 -130.46
CA ARG A 30 177.95 -39.76 -130.05
C ARG A 30 176.77 -39.20 -130.84
N LYS A 31 176.64 -39.58 -132.12
CA LYS A 31 175.52 -39.14 -132.97
C LYS A 31 174.18 -39.70 -132.48
N ILE A 32 174.12 -40.97 -132.06
CA ILE A 32 172.89 -41.61 -131.57
C ILE A 32 172.43 -40.98 -130.24
N VAL A 33 173.36 -40.63 -129.34
CA VAL A 33 173.04 -39.93 -128.09
C VAL A 33 172.44 -38.54 -128.35
N ALA A 34 173.03 -37.78 -129.28
CA ALA A 34 172.53 -36.44 -129.64
C ALA A 34 171.11 -36.49 -130.23
N GLU A 35 170.75 -37.56 -130.94
CA GLU A 35 169.41 -37.75 -131.49
C GLU A 35 168.36 -38.00 -130.38
N LYS A 36 168.70 -38.78 -129.35
CA LYS A 36 167.81 -39.02 -128.20
C LYS A 36 167.63 -37.79 -127.29
N GLU A 37 168.65 -36.95 -127.14
CA GLU A 37 168.51 -35.65 -126.46
C GLU A 37 167.56 -34.69 -127.20
N LYS A 38 167.51 -34.77 -128.54
CA LYS A 38 166.58 -33.99 -129.35
C LYS A 38 165.13 -34.42 -129.14
N GLU A 39 164.90 -35.71 -128.96
CA GLU A 39 163.57 -36.29 -128.66
C GLU A 39 163.06 -35.83 -127.28
N LEU A 40 163.96 -35.76 -126.29
CA LEU A 40 163.67 -35.32 -124.93
C LEU A 40 163.30 -33.82 -124.88
N LYS A 41 163.99 -32.98 -125.67
CA LYS A 41 163.63 -31.55 -125.82
C LYS A 41 162.23 -31.36 -126.42
N SER A 42 161.81 -32.21 -127.36
CA SER A 42 160.47 -32.13 -127.96
C SER A 42 159.35 -32.39 -126.94
N LEU A 43 159.57 -33.31 -125.99
CA LEU A 43 158.60 -33.63 -124.95
C LEU A 43 158.44 -32.51 -123.92
N VAL A 44 159.51 -31.75 -123.66
CA VAL A 44 159.44 -30.56 -122.80
C VAL A 44 158.53 -29.49 -123.42
N THR A 45 158.64 -29.22 -124.72
CA THR A 45 157.75 -28.27 -125.41
C THR A 45 156.27 -28.64 -125.34
N LYS A 46 155.92 -29.94 -125.34
CA LYS A 46 154.52 -30.36 -125.25
C LYS A 46 153.91 -30.18 -123.86
N LEU A 47 154.72 -30.18 -122.81
CA LEU A 47 154.23 -30.01 -121.44
C LEU A 47 153.97 -28.52 -121.12
N GLU A 48 154.76 -27.63 -121.72
CA GLU A 48 154.62 -26.18 -121.53
C GLU A 48 153.42 -25.60 -122.29
N GLU A 49 153.11 -26.08 -123.50
CA GLU A 49 151.93 -25.66 -124.26
C GLU A 49 150.61 -26.02 -123.55
N GLN A 50 150.55 -27.16 -122.87
CA GLN A 50 149.34 -27.59 -122.19
C GLN A 50 149.04 -26.74 -120.94
N LYS A 51 150.08 -26.19 -120.33
CA LYS A 51 149.97 -25.34 -119.15
C LYS A 51 149.47 -23.94 -119.53
N HIS A 52 149.92 -23.42 -120.66
CA HIS A 52 149.55 -22.08 -121.11
C HIS A 52 148.08 -21.96 -121.52
N GLU A 53 147.50 -23.03 -122.07
CA GLU A 53 146.10 -23.05 -122.49
C GLU A 53 145.12 -23.06 -121.30
N HIS A 54 145.52 -23.69 -120.19
CA HIS A 54 144.72 -23.73 -118.97
C HIS A 54 144.64 -22.35 -118.28
N ASP A 55 145.72 -21.57 -118.34
CA ASP A 55 145.76 -20.23 -117.77
C ASP A 55 144.91 -19.23 -118.56
N ARG A 56 144.77 -19.43 -119.88
CA ARG A 56 143.94 -18.58 -120.74
C ARG A 56 142.44 -18.75 -120.46
N VAL A 57 141.98 -19.97 -120.23
CA VAL A 57 140.56 -20.29 -119.97
C VAL A 57 140.11 -19.78 -118.59
N PHE A 58 141.04 -19.69 -117.64
CA PHE A 58 140.73 -19.21 -116.29
C PHE A 58 140.44 -17.69 -116.25
N GLU A 59 141.19 -16.89 -117.01
CA GLU A 59 141.01 -15.43 -117.02
C GLU A 59 139.74 -14.99 -117.78
N GLU A 60 139.30 -15.72 -118.80
CA GLU A 60 138.02 -15.42 -119.48
C GLU A 60 136.79 -15.65 -118.59
N GLN A 61 136.81 -16.66 -117.71
CA GLN A 61 135.69 -16.91 -116.78
C GLN A 61 135.60 -15.85 -115.67
N LYS A 62 136.73 -15.29 -115.27
CA LYS A 62 136.77 -14.25 -114.24
C LYS A 62 136.17 -12.94 -114.73
N HIS A 63 136.41 -12.59 -115.99
CA HIS A 63 135.95 -11.32 -116.55
C HIS A 63 134.42 -11.25 -116.75
N GLU A 64 133.77 -12.35 -117.11
CA GLU A 64 132.29 -12.42 -117.21
C GLU A 64 131.59 -12.35 -115.84
N HIS A 65 132.21 -12.93 -114.80
CA HIS A 65 131.66 -12.90 -113.45
C HIS A 65 131.62 -11.47 -112.86
N ASP A 66 132.66 -10.66 -113.13
CA ASP A 66 132.73 -9.28 -112.65
C ASP A 66 131.67 -8.39 -113.31
N LYS A 67 131.36 -8.63 -114.59
CA LYS A 67 130.34 -7.89 -115.35
C LYS A 67 128.92 -8.14 -114.84
N ILE A 68 128.61 -9.36 -114.40
CA ILE A 68 127.32 -9.74 -113.82
C ILE A 68 127.17 -9.19 -112.38
N SER A 69 128.26 -9.19 -111.61
CA SER A 69 128.29 -8.65 -110.24
C SER A 69 127.94 -7.16 -110.20
N GLU A 70 128.46 -6.37 -111.13
CA GLU A 70 128.23 -4.92 -111.19
C GLU A 70 126.78 -4.56 -111.56
N ALA A 71 126.14 -5.35 -112.43
CA ALA A 71 124.73 -5.19 -112.79
C ALA A 71 123.77 -5.48 -111.61
N CYS A 72 124.07 -6.50 -110.80
CA CYS A 72 123.27 -6.85 -109.62
C CYS A 72 123.35 -5.80 -108.51
N LEU A 73 124.52 -5.17 -108.32
CA LEU A 73 124.74 -4.14 -107.30
C LEU A 73 123.94 -2.86 -107.57
N ASN A 74 123.81 -2.47 -108.84
CA ASN A 74 123.00 -1.31 -109.24
C ASN A 74 121.48 -1.52 -108.99
N ILE A 75 120.96 -2.73 -109.20
CA ILE A 75 119.55 -3.06 -108.92
C ILE A 75 119.29 -3.02 -107.41
N TYR A 76 120.21 -3.53 -106.60
CA TYR A 76 120.09 -3.52 -105.14
C TYR A 76 120.07 -2.09 -104.58
N ASN A 77 120.94 -1.21 -105.09
CA ASN A 77 121.05 0.15 -104.58
C ASN A 77 119.81 1.01 -104.87
N ASN A 78 119.19 0.84 -106.05
CA ASN A 78 117.93 1.50 -106.38
C ASN A 78 116.77 1.05 -105.47
N ASN A 79 116.72 -0.24 -105.12
CA ASN A 79 115.70 -0.76 -104.21
C ASN A 79 115.93 -0.28 -102.76
N TYR A 80 117.19 -0.09 -102.35
CA TYR A 80 117.53 0.41 -101.02
C TYR A 80 117.06 1.86 -100.81
N GLU A 81 117.29 2.76 -101.76
CA GLU A 81 116.83 4.16 -101.65
C GLU A 81 115.30 4.28 -101.67
N LYS A 82 114.60 3.41 -102.43
CA LYS A 82 113.13 3.33 -102.38
C LYS A 82 112.64 2.92 -100.99
N HIS A 83 113.24 1.89 -100.40
CA HIS A 83 112.86 1.41 -99.06
C HIS A 83 113.17 2.44 -97.97
N LYS A 84 114.24 3.22 -98.12
CA LYS A 84 114.62 4.30 -97.19
C LYS A 84 113.59 5.43 -97.15
N LEU A 85 113.06 5.84 -98.31
CA LEU A 85 111.97 6.82 -98.39
C LEU A 85 110.67 6.27 -97.77
N GLU A 86 110.33 5.01 -98.02
CA GLU A 86 109.18 4.34 -97.40
C GLU A 86 109.34 4.24 -95.86
N THR A 87 110.56 3.99 -95.38
CA THR A 87 110.87 3.92 -93.94
C THR A 87 110.76 5.29 -93.26
N GLN A 88 111.14 6.39 -93.95
CA GLN A 88 110.90 7.75 -93.44
C GLN A 88 109.40 8.08 -93.39
N GLY A 89 108.62 7.68 -94.39
CA GLY A 89 107.16 7.85 -94.39
C GLY A 89 106.46 7.08 -93.26
N LEU A 90 106.92 5.87 -92.95
CA LEU A 90 106.43 5.08 -91.82
C LEU A 90 106.82 5.69 -90.46
N ARG A 91 108.00 6.31 -90.36
CA ARG A 91 108.48 6.94 -89.12
C ARG A 91 107.62 8.16 -88.72
N VAL A 92 107.21 9.00 -89.68
CA VAL A 92 106.24 10.09 -89.43
C VAL A 92 104.88 9.55 -88.98
N LYS A 93 104.44 8.43 -89.56
CA LYS A 93 103.19 7.76 -89.19
C LYS A 93 103.22 7.19 -87.77
N ILE A 94 104.38 6.67 -87.35
CA ILE A 94 104.61 6.19 -85.98
C ILE A 94 104.58 7.35 -84.98
N GLU A 95 105.24 8.48 -85.26
CA GLU A 95 105.18 9.66 -84.38
C GLU A 95 103.75 10.22 -84.25
N THR A 96 102.97 10.17 -85.33
CA THR A 96 101.55 10.58 -85.32
C THR A 96 100.70 9.63 -84.46
N LEU A 97 100.93 8.31 -84.57
CA LEU A 97 100.23 7.30 -83.77
C LEU A 97 100.65 7.32 -82.30
N GLU A 98 101.91 7.61 -81.98
CA GLU A 98 102.39 7.76 -80.60
C GLU A 98 101.82 9.01 -79.91
N ALA A 99 101.52 10.07 -80.66
CA ALA A 99 100.78 11.23 -80.15
C ALA A 99 99.31 10.88 -79.86
N GLU A 100 98.66 10.11 -80.74
CA GLU A 100 97.26 9.66 -80.53
C GLU A 100 97.14 8.67 -79.36
N VAL A 101 98.11 7.77 -79.18
CA VAL A 101 98.15 6.84 -78.03
C VAL A 101 98.38 7.57 -76.71
N ARG A 102 99.16 8.66 -76.70
CA ARG A 102 99.30 9.52 -75.50
C ARG A 102 97.97 10.21 -75.15
N LYS A 103 97.28 10.76 -76.14
CA LYS A 103 95.95 11.37 -75.97
C LYS A 103 94.91 10.35 -75.48
N GLN A 104 94.92 9.13 -76.02
CA GLN A 104 94.03 8.05 -75.57
C GLN A 104 94.34 7.58 -74.15
N LYS A 105 95.60 7.59 -73.70
CA LYS A 105 95.95 7.30 -72.29
C LYS A 105 95.39 8.37 -71.33
N ASP A 106 95.40 9.64 -71.72
CA ASP A 106 94.81 10.72 -70.93
C ASP A 106 93.26 10.62 -70.89
N ASP A 107 92.64 10.14 -71.97
CA ASP A 107 91.19 9.86 -72.02
C ASP A 107 90.79 8.65 -71.15
N ILE A 108 91.60 7.58 -71.14
CA ILE A 108 91.37 6.41 -70.29
C ILE A 108 91.50 6.78 -68.80
N ALA A 109 92.46 7.63 -68.43
CA ALA A 109 92.59 8.13 -67.06
C ALA A 109 91.38 8.99 -66.62
N ARG A 110 90.78 9.76 -67.53
CA ARG A 110 89.50 10.48 -67.30
C ARG A 110 88.32 9.53 -67.11
N LEU A 111 88.21 8.50 -67.95
CA LEU A 111 87.12 7.53 -67.90
C LEU A 111 87.17 6.67 -66.63
N HIS A 112 88.35 6.24 -66.18
CA HIS A 112 88.49 5.52 -64.91
C HIS A 112 88.03 6.34 -63.70
N LYS A 113 88.27 7.66 -63.71
CA LYS A 113 87.80 8.57 -62.66
C LYS A 113 86.28 8.72 -62.66
N SER A 114 85.67 8.73 -63.85
CA SER A 114 84.21 8.74 -64.04
C SER A 114 83.56 7.42 -63.64
N ASP A 115 84.22 6.28 -63.87
CA ASP A 115 83.69 4.95 -63.58
C ASP A 115 83.69 4.65 -62.07
N ASP A 116 84.71 5.12 -61.34
CA ASP A 116 84.75 5.07 -59.87
C ASP A 116 83.66 5.94 -59.21
N GLU A 117 83.28 7.05 -59.85
CA GLU A 117 82.18 7.93 -59.41
C GLU A 117 80.80 7.27 -59.64
N LEU A 118 80.63 6.60 -60.79
CA LEU A 118 79.41 5.84 -61.13
C LEU A 118 79.24 4.60 -60.25
N MET A 119 80.31 3.89 -59.89
CA MET A 119 80.25 2.76 -58.96
C MET A 119 79.84 3.18 -57.54
N LYS A 120 80.29 4.36 -57.08
CA LYS A 120 79.82 4.97 -55.82
C LYS A 120 78.35 5.41 -55.90
N GLN A 121 77.88 5.88 -57.04
CA GLN A 121 76.46 6.20 -57.25
C GLN A 121 75.57 4.95 -57.34
N GLY A 122 76.05 3.88 -57.97
CA GLY A 122 75.34 2.60 -58.09
C GLY A 122 75.20 1.84 -56.76
N THR A 123 76.18 1.96 -55.86
CA THR A 123 76.07 1.45 -54.48
C THR A 123 75.11 2.29 -53.62
N LYS A 124 75.07 3.61 -53.83
CA LYS A 124 74.10 4.51 -53.16
C LYS A 124 72.66 4.29 -53.61
N LEU A 125 72.43 4.07 -54.91
CA LEU A 125 71.10 3.79 -55.47
C LEU A 125 70.55 2.41 -55.06
N ARG A 126 71.40 1.39 -54.93
CA ARG A 126 70.98 0.09 -54.36
C ARG A 126 70.55 0.20 -52.90
N GLY A 127 71.27 0.99 -52.09
CA GLY A 127 70.87 1.25 -50.70
C GLY A 127 69.55 2.01 -50.58
N LEU A 128 69.29 2.96 -51.49
CA LEU A 128 68.01 3.69 -51.52
C LEU A 128 66.85 2.81 -52.02
N LEU A 129 67.09 1.95 -53.01
CA LEU A 129 66.07 1.02 -53.52
C LEU A 129 65.65 0.01 -52.44
N GLU A 130 66.60 -0.54 -51.70
CA GLU A 130 66.30 -1.51 -50.65
C GLU A 130 65.63 -0.84 -49.44
N ALA A 131 66.03 0.39 -49.09
CA ALA A 131 65.34 1.20 -48.09
C ALA A 131 63.90 1.54 -48.51
N GLU A 132 63.64 1.75 -49.80
CA GLU A 132 62.30 2.08 -50.30
C GLU A 132 61.40 0.83 -50.45
N LYS A 133 61.98 -0.34 -50.75
CA LYS A 133 61.27 -1.62 -50.64
C LYS A 133 60.86 -1.92 -49.21
N ASP A 134 61.75 -1.71 -48.25
CA ASP A 134 61.43 -1.87 -46.83
C ASP A 134 60.35 -0.89 -46.36
N LYS A 135 60.34 0.35 -46.88
CA LYS A 135 59.26 1.31 -46.61
C LYS A 135 57.95 0.90 -47.27
N CYS A 136 57.97 0.42 -48.51
CA CYS A 136 56.78 -0.07 -49.21
C CYS A 136 56.20 -1.32 -48.53
N GLU A 137 57.03 -2.25 -48.04
CA GLU A 137 56.56 -3.39 -47.26
C GLU A 137 55.98 -2.96 -45.92
N LYS A 138 56.63 -2.03 -45.21
CA LYS A 138 56.09 -1.47 -43.95
C LYS A 138 54.78 -0.72 -44.20
N ALA A 139 54.67 0.04 -45.29
CA ALA A 139 53.45 0.73 -45.68
C ALA A 139 52.34 -0.26 -46.08
N ALA A 140 52.65 -1.32 -46.83
CA ALA A 140 51.69 -2.36 -47.19
C ALA A 140 51.17 -3.12 -45.95
N ARG A 141 52.06 -3.47 -45.01
CA ARG A 141 51.65 -4.07 -43.73
C ARG A 141 50.80 -3.10 -42.91
N THR A 142 51.11 -1.81 -42.90
CA THR A 142 50.34 -0.78 -42.21
C THR A 142 48.96 -0.57 -42.84
N ILE A 143 48.88 -0.55 -44.17
CA ILE A 143 47.62 -0.44 -44.92
C ILE A 143 46.74 -1.67 -44.67
N GLU A 144 47.32 -2.86 -44.64
CA GLU A 144 46.59 -4.10 -44.33
C GLU A 144 46.08 -4.12 -42.88
N LEU A 145 46.90 -3.64 -41.92
CA LEU A 145 46.49 -3.48 -40.53
C LEU A 145 45.37 -2.45 -40.38
N LEU A 146 45.49 -1.30 -41.05
CA LEU A 146 44.47 -0.24 -41.04
C LEU A 146 43.18 -0.67 -41.74
N ARG A 147 43.24 -1.48 -42.80
CA ARG A 147 42.06 -2.09 -43.42
C ARG A 147 41.36 -3.04 -42.47
N LYS A 148 42.11 -3.95 -41.82
CA LYS A 148 41.55 -4.85 -40.81
C LYS A 148 40.97 -4.09 -39.61
N ASP A 149 41.60 -3.00 -39.18
CA ASP A 149 41.10 -2.16 -38.10
C ASP A 149 39.87 -1.33 -38.51
N LEU A 150 39.80 -0.85 -39.75
CA LEU A 150 38.62 -0.19 -40.30
C LEU A 150 37.46 -1.15 -40.46
N GLU A 151 37.72 -2.39 -40.90
CA GLU A 151 36.70 -3.42 -41.07
C GLU A 151 36.18 -3.89 -39.70
N LYS A 152 37.07 -4.09 -38.73
CA LYS A 152 36.69 -4.30 -37.32
C LYS A 152 35.90 -3.13 -36.74
N LYS A 153 36.31 -1.87 -37.00
CA LYS A 153 35.58 -0.68 -36.55
C LYS A 153 34.21 -0.55 -37.23
N ASN A 154 34.09 -0.88 -38.50
CA ASN A 154 32.81 -0.89 -39.22
C ASN A 154 31.89 -1.98 -38.71
N GLU A 155 32.39 -3.18 -38.45
CA GLU A 155 31.60 -4.22 -37.81
C GLU A 155 31.19 -3.84 -36.38
N LEU A 156 32.07 -3.18 -35.63
CA LEU A 156 31.78 -2.73 -34.27
C LEU A 156 30.76 -1.59 -34.27
N MET A 157 30.87 -0.62 -35.18
CA MET A 157 29.86 0.42 -35.39
C MET A 157 28.53 -0.15 -35.88
N LYS A 158 28.54 -1.15 -36.77
CA LYS A 158 27.31 -1.82 -37.22
C LYS A 158 26.64 -2.57 -36.07
N ARG A 159 27.40 -3.32 -35.27
CA ARG A 159 26.90 -3.98 -34.06
C ARG A 159 26.40 -2.98 -33.02
N GLU A 160 27.07 -1.83 -32.84
CA GLU A 160 26.61 -0.76 -31.96
C GLU A 160 25.36 -0.06 -32.50
N ALA A 161 25.25 0.15 -33.82
CA ALA A 161 24.07 0.72 -34.44
C ALA A 161 22.88 -0.24 -34.35
N GLU A 162 23.08 -1.54 -34.56
CA GLU A 162 22.07 -2.57 -34.34
C GLU A 162 21.64 -2.64 -32.87
N LYS A 163 22.59 -2.62 -31.92
CA LYS A 163 22.28 -2.54 -30.48
C LYS A 163 21.47 -1.30 -30.14
N LYS A 164 21.91 -0.12 -30.58
CA LYS A 164 21.20 1.15 -30.35
C LYS A 164 19.83 1.18 -31.03
N SER A 165 19.68 0.55 -32.20
CA SER A 165 18.40 0.42 -32.88
C SER A 165 17.43 -0.47 -32.10
N VAL A 166 17.92 -1.58 -31.54
CA VAL A 166 17.12 -2.47 -30.69
C VAL A 166 16.77 -1.77 -29.37
N GLU A 167 17.72 -1.07 -28.74
CA GLU A 167 17.48 -0.26 -27.54
C GLU A 167 16.48 0.87 -27.79
N MET A 168 16.58 1.58 -28.92
CA MET A 168 15.61 2.59 -29.34
C MET A 168 14.22 2.00 -29.57
N ALA A 169 14.13 0.83 -30.21
CA ALA A 169 12.87 0.14 -30.42
C ALA A 169 12.25 -0.32 -29.08
N ASP A 170 13.06 -0.85 -28.16
CA ASP A 170 12.61 -1.24 -26.82
C ASP A 170 12.17 -0.02 -25.99
N LEU A 171 12.93 1.08 -26.01
CA LEU A 171 12.54 2.34 -25.37
C LEU A 171 11.25 2.90 -25.95
N ALA A 172 11.08 2.89 -27.28
CA ALA A 172 9.85 3.33 -27.93
C ALA A 172 8.65 2.44 -27.57
N ALA A 173 8.85 1.12 -27.46
CA ALA A 173 7.81 0.19 -27.03
C ALA A 173 7.42 0.42 -25.56
N ARG A 174 8.40 0.64 -24.67
CA ARG A 174 8.16 0.98 -23.26
C ARG A 174 7.44 2.32 -23.12
N LEU A 175 7.81 3.32 -23.92
CA LEU A 175 7.17 4.63 -23.90
C LEU A 175 5.71 4.54 -24.34
N ARG A 176 5.40 3.83 -25.44
CA ARG A 176 4.02 3.57 -25.86
C ARG A 176 3.22 2.80 -24.81
N LYS A 177 3.83 1.81 -24.14
CA LYS A 177 3.17 1.07 -23.07
C LYS A 177 2.86 1.98 -21.88
N ALA A 178 3.82 2.82 -21.47
CA ALA A 178 3.65 3.77 -20.38
C ALA A 178 2.58 4.84 -20.71
N GLU A 179 2.53 5.34 -21.95
CA GLU A 179 1.48 6.25 -22.41
C GLU A 179 0.10 5.60 -22.38
N GLY A 180 0.00 4.33 -22.80
CA GLY A 180 -1.25 3.56 -22.72
C GLY A 180 -1.72 3.34 -21.28
N GLU A 181 -0.79 3.00 -20.37
CA GLU A 181 -1.07 2.86 -18.93
C GLU A 181 -1.46 4.21 -18.31
N ALA A 182 -0.78 5.30 -18.67
CA ALA A 182 -1.10 6.65 -18.21
C ALA A 182 -2.47 7.11 -18.71
N SER A 183 -2.84 6.81 -19.96
CA SER A 183 -4.16 7.13 -20.50
C SER A 183 -5.26 6.35 -19.77
N LYS A 184 -5.03 5.06 -19.48
CA LYS A 184 -5.97 4.23 -18.71
C LYS A 184 -6.10 4.73 -17.27
N ALA A 185 -4.99 5.04 -16.61
CA ALA A 185 -5.00 5.59 -15.26
C ALA A 185 -5.73 6.94 -15.22
N LYS A 186 -5.54 7.79 -16.24
CA LYS A 186 -6.24 9.07 -16.37
C LYS A 186 -7.74 8.87 -16.57
N SER A 187 -8.18 7.95 -17.44
CA SER A 187 -9.61 7.66 -17.59
C SER A 187 -10.21 7.12 -16.30
N SER A 188 -9.52 6.20 -15.61
CA SER A 188 -9.97 5.67 -14.32
C SER A 188 -10.04 6.75 -13.23
N LEU A 189 -9.08 7.68 -13.20
CA LEU A 189 -9.11 8.83 -12.28
C LEU A 189 -10.32 9.73 -12.55
N ILE A 190 -10.64 9.99 -13.82
CA ILE A 190 -11.81 10.79 -14.20
C ILE A 190 -13.10 10.09 -13.78
N THR A 191 -13.23 8.79 -14.05
CA THR A 191 -14.40 8.00 -13.64
C THR A 191 -14.56 8.00 -12.11
N CYS A 192 -13.49 7.72 -11.36
CA CYS A 192 -13.52 7.74 -9.89
C CYS A 192 -13.83 9.13 -9.32
N HIS A 193 -13.38 10.20 -9.99
CA HIS A 193 -13.74 11.56 -9.60
C HIS A 193 -15.22 11.86 -9.84
N GLN A 194 -15.78 11.42 -10.98
CA GLN A 194 -17.20 11.55 -11.28
C GLN A 194 -18.06 10.80 -10.27
N GLU A 195 -17.72 9.54 -9.97
CA GLU A 195 -18.40 8.73 -8.94
C GLU A 195 -18.36 9.39 -7.57
N ASN A 196 -17.22 9.99 -7.17
CA ASN A 196 -17.13 10.73 -5.91
C ASN A 196 -18.07 11.94 -5.86
N VAL A 197 -18.17 12.69 -6.96
CA VAL A 197 -19.06 13.86 -7.04
C VAL A 197 -20.53 13.42 -6.96
N GLU A 198 -20.88 12.31 -7.62
CA GLU A 198 -22.23 11.73 -7.54
C GLU A 198 -22.56 11.25 -6.12
N LEU A 199 -21.66 10.51 -5.47
CA LEU A 199 -21.85 10.05 -4.09
C LEU A 199 -21.94 11.22 -3.08
N GLN A 200 -21.18 12.29 -3.28
CA GLN A 200 -21.29 13.50 -2.45
C GLN A 200 -22.67 14.15 -2.58
N LYS A 201 -23.18 14.25 -3.81
CA LYS A 201 -24.52 14.77 -4.06
C LYS A 201 -25.59 13.88 -3.43
N ASP A 202 -25.49 12.57 -3.57
CA ASP A 202 -26.43 11.62 -2.96
C ASP A 202 -26.40 11.69 -1.43
N LEU A 203 -25.22 11.88 -0.83
CA LEU A 203 -25.07 12.08 0.61
C LEU A 203 -25.73 13.39 1.07
N GLU A 204 -25.54 14.48 0.35
CA GLU A 204 -26.18 15.78 0.64
C GLU A 204 -27.71 15.66 0.56
N GLU A 205 -28.23 15.05 -0.51
CA GLU A 205 -29.67 14.81 -0.70
C GLU A 205 -30.25 13.91 0.40
N ALA A 206 -29.54 12.83 0.77
CA ALA A 206 -29.97 11.94 1.85
C ALA A 206 -29.94 12.64 3.22
N THR A 207 -28.96 13.51 3.46
CA THR A 207 -28.84 14.29 4.70
C THR A 207 -29.96 15.33 4.82
N GLU A 208 -30.29 16.01 3.72
CA GLU A 208 -31.40 16.96 3.67
C GLU A 208 -32.75 16.26 3.93
N ARG A 209 -32.99 15.11 3.29
CA ARG A 209 -34.19 14.30 3.54
C ARG A 209 -34.27 13.80 4.97
N LEU A 210 -33.15 13.38 5.55
CA LEU A 210 -33.12 12.94 6.94
C LEU A 210 -33.47 14.10 7.88
N ALA A 211 -32.87 15.28 7.66
CA ALA A 211 -33.18 16.49 8.43
C ALA A 211 -34.65 16.92 8.28
N GLU A 212 -35.24 16.78 7.10
CA GLU A 212 -36.68 17.03 6.87
C GLU A 212 -37.54 16.05 7.70
N VAL A 213 -37.22 14.76 7.65
CA VAL A 213 -37.96 13.72 8.39
C VAL A 213 -37.82 13.90 9.91
N GLU A 214 -36.61 14.20 10.38
CA GLU A 214 -36.33 14.51 11.78
C GLU A 214 -37.05 15.79 12.24
N GLY A 215 -37.22 16.76 11.33
CA GLY A 215 -37.94 18.01 11.60
C GLY A 215 -39.45 17.84 11.83
N PHE A 216 -40.05 16.68 11.50
CA PHE A 216 -41.44 16.38 11.85
C PHE A 216 -41.62 15.86 13.28
N ALA A 217 -40.54 15.51 13.96
CA ALA A 217 -40.57 15.01 15.32
C ALA A 217 -40.09 16.09 16.30
N GLU A 218 -40.68 16.13 17.49
CA GLU A 218 -40.20 16.96 18.59
C GLU A 218 -38.83 16.41 19.04
N PRO A 219 -37.77 17.23 19.11
CA PRO A 219 -36.47 16.79 19.57
C PRO A 219 -36.53 16.41 21.05
N LEU A 220 -36.29 15.13 21.34
CA LEU A 220 -36.27 14.63 22.70
C LEU A 220 -34.95 15.00 23.40
N SER A 221 -35.05 15.38 24.67
CA SER A 221 -33.95 15.80 25.51
C SER A 221 -33.12 14.61 25.98
N ASP A 222 -31.79 14.71 25.87
CA ASP A 222 -30.82 13.82 26.51
C ASP A 222 -30.58 14.17 28.00
N GLU A 223 -31.46 14.98 28.61
CA GLU A 223 -31.43 15.25 30.03
C GLU A 223 -31.61 13.97 30.85
N LYS A 224 -30.93 13.94 31.99
CA LYS A 224 -30.94 12.82 32.92
C LYS A 224 -32.30 12.65 33.59
N TRP A 225 -32.87 11.45 33.49
CA TRP A 225 -34.16 11.09 34.08
C TRP A 225 -34.21 11.31 35.60
N GLU A 226 -33.07 11.29 36.29
CA GLU A 226 -32.94 11.48 37.73
C GLU A 226 -33.54 12.82 38.20
N ALA A 227 -33.50 13.86 37.36
CA ALA A 227 -34.13 15.15 37.65
C ALA A 227 -35.67 15.03 37.68
N SER A 228 -36.26 14.40 36.67
CA SER A 228 -37.71 14.13 36.63
C SER A 228 -38.16 13.24 37.79
N ILE A 229 -37.38 12.22 38.14
CA ILE A 229 -37.68 11.34 39.28
C ILE A 229 -37.66 12.11 40.60
N THR A 230 -36.68 12.99 40.81
CA THR A 230 -36.62 13.82 42.02
C THR A 230 -37.87 14.70 42.14
N LEU A 231 -38.31 15.30 41.03
CA LEU A 231 -39.54 16.11 41.00
C LEU A 231 -40.80 15.28 41.25
N LEU A 232 -40.88 14.06 40.69
CA LEU A 232 -41.98 13.13 40.94
C LEU A 232 -42.03 12.70 42.42
N ASP A 233 -40.89 12.46 43.07
CA ASP A 233 -40.84 12.16 44.50
C ASP A 233 -41.32 13.34 45.36
N GLU A 234 -40.95 14.57 45.00
CA GLU A 234 -41.42 15.79 45.66
C GLU A 234 -42.93 16.00 45.47
N LEU A 235 -43.45 15.67 44.27
CA LEU A 235 -44.87 15.66 43.97
C LEU A 235 -45.62 14.69 44.90
N TRP A 236 -45.15 13.44 45.01
CA TRP A 236 -45.79 12.44 45.86
C TRP A 236 -45.77 12.80 47.35
N ARG A 237 -44.67 13.38 47.83
CA ARG A 237 -44.58 13.93 49.20
C ARG A 237 -45.59 15.06 49.41
N SER A 238 -45.70 15.98 48.45
CA SER A 238 -46.64 17.09 48.52
C SER A 238 -48.10 16.61 48.55
N ALA A 239 -48.43 15.61 47.73
CA ALA A 239 -49.75 14.98 47.73
C ALA A 239 -50.06 14.28 49.07
N HIS A 240 -49.10 13.52 49.60
CA HIS A 240 -49.19 12.88 50.91
C HIS A 240 -49.43 13.90 52.03
N ASP A 241 -48.68 15.01 52.04
CA ASP A 241 -48.78 16.04 53.06
C ASP A 241 -50.11 16.80 52.97
N LEU A 242 -50.58 17.10 51.76
CA LEU A 242 -51.90 17.68 51.55
C LEU A 242 -53.00 16.77 52.11
N ILE A 243 -53.04 15.49 51.69
CA ILE A 243 -54.09 14.56 52.10
C ILE A 243 -54.02 14.30 53.61
N SER A 244 -52.81 14.12 54.15
CA SER A 244 -52.60 13.98 55.60
C SER A 244 -53.11 15.18 56.39
N ALA A 245 -52.89 16.41 55.92
CA ALA A 245 -53.31 17.63 56.62
C ALA A 245 -54.84 17.74 56.81
N TYR A 246 -55.63 17.10 55.94
CA TYR A 246 -57.08 17.10 56.00
C TYR A 246 -57.65 15.81 56.63
N PHE A 247 -57.17 14.63 56.20
CA PHE A 247 -57.79 13.35 56.57
C PHE A 247 -57.21 12.69 57.84
N ARG A 248 -56.12 13.24 58.39
CA ARG A 248 -55.58 12.84 59.72
C ARG A 248 -56.40 13.43 60.88
N LYS A 249 -57.20 14.46 60.63
CA LYS A 249 -58.09 15.06 61.63
C LYS A 249 -59.27 14.14 61.94
N ASP A 250 -59.87 14.35 63.11
CA ASP A 250 -61.11 13.65 63.48
C ASP A 250 -62.24 14.13 62.58
N LEU A 251 -62.91 13.19 61.91
CA LEU A 251 -64.13 13.47 61.15
C LEU A 251 -65.33 13.51 62.11
N PRO A 252 -66.30 14.40 61.86
CA PRO A 252 -67.59 14.40 62.56
C PRO A 252 -68.30 13.05 62.45
N LYS A 253 -69.09 12.68 63.47
CA LYS A 253 -69.80 11.38 63.51
C LYS A 253 -70.78 11.22 62.37
N GLU A 254 -71.33 12.32 61.88
CA GLU A 254 -72.27 12.40 60.76
C GLU A 254 -71.59 11.94 59.46
N ILE A 255 -70.33 12.35 59.25
CA ILE A 255 -69.51 11.92 58.11
C ILE A 255 -69.11 10.45 58.26
N LEU A 256 -68.66 10.06 59.46
CA LEU A 256 -68.29 8.66 59.72
C LEU A 256 -69.45 7.70 59.47
N SER A 257 -70.67 8.10 59.79
CA SER A 257 -71.89 7.30 59.60
C SER A 257 -72.40 7.28 58.15
N ASN A 258 -71.81 8.07 57.24
CA ASN A 258 -72.25 8.15 55.85
C ASN A 258 -71.76 6.95 55.03
N THR A 259 -72.51 5.84 55.06
CA THR A 259 -72.15 4.60 54.34
C THR A 259 -71.99 4.80 52.82
N TYR A 260 -72.69 5.76 52.22
CA TYR A 260 -72.57 6.06 50.79
C TYR A 260 -71.16 6.56 50.45
N ALA A 261 -70.65 7.57 51.19
CA ALA A 261 -69.32 8.13 50.98
C ALA A 261 -68.21 7.06 51.04
N TRP A 262 -68.30 6.14 52.00
CA TRP A 262 -67.35 5.03 52.14
C TRP A 262 -67.46 3.98 51.03
N THR A 263 -68.65 3.81 50.46
CA THR A 263 -68.85 2.92 49.32
C THR A 263 -68.29 3.54 48.05
N GLU A 264 -68.54 4.83 47.81
CA GLU A 264 -67.96 5.58 46.69
C GLU A 264 -66.44 5.63 46.74
N LEU A 265 -65.85 5.77 47.94
CA LEU A 265 -64.39 5.74 48.11
C LEU A 265 -63.78 4.40 47.68
N LYS A 266 -64.52 3.28 47.80
CA LYS A 266 -64.05 1.93 47.42
C LYS A 266 -64.25 1.59 45.94
N LYS A 267 -65.14 2.30 45.23
CA LYS A 267 -65.49 1.97 43.83
C LYS A 267 -64.36 2.10 42.80
N PRO A 268 -63.52 3.16 42.79
CA PRO A 268 -62.58 3.40 41.69
C PRO A 268 -61.39 2.43 41.67
N LEU A 269 -61.47 1.34 42.44
CA LEU A 269 -60.32 0.57 42.86
C LEU A 269 -60.49 -0.86 42.40
N ASP A 270 -59.92 -1.17 41.23
CA ASP A 270 -59.61 -2.54 40.83
C ASP A 270 -58.45 -3.08 41.68
N PHE A 271 -58.59 -3.00 43.01
CA PHE A 271 -57.61 -3.53 43.94
C PHE A 271 -57.75 -5.04 44.03
N SER A 272 -56.61 -5.72 43.92
CA SER A 272 -56.53 -7.18 44.13
C SER A 272 -57.03 -7.59 45.53
N HIS A 273 -56.93 -6.71 46.52
CA HIS A 273 -57.27 -6.99 47.91
C HIS A 273 -58.30 -5.98 48.48
N SER A 274 -59.20 -6.49 49.33
CA SER A 274 -60.14 -5.66 50.08
C SER A 274 -59.43 -4.92 51.21
N ILE A 275 -59.24 -3.61 51.06
CA ILE A 275 -58.60 -2.79 52.09
C ILE A 275 -59.59 -2.50 53.23
N PRO A 276 -59.20 -2.74 54.50
CA PRO A 276 -60.05 -2.40 55.63
C PRO A 276 -60.18 -0.88 55.74
N LEU A 277 -61.41 -0.38 55.73
CA LEU A 277 -61.72 1.04 55.91
C LEU A 277 -62.69 1.20 57.08
N PRO A 278 -62.21 1.17 58.34
CA PRO A 278 -63.05 1.37 59.51
C PRO A 278 -63.64 2.77 59.52
N GLN A 279 -64.90 2.88 59.93
CA GLN A 279 -65.64 4.15 59.95
C GLN A 279 -65.47 4.87 61.29
N SER A 280 -64.22 5.09 61.71
CA SER A 280 -63.89 5.75 62.98
C SER A 280 -62.80 6.82 62.84
N ASN A 281 -62.38 7.38 63.98
CA ASN A 281 -61.25 8.29 64.11
C ASN A 281 -60.03 7.65 64.78
N SER A 282 -59.97 6.31 64.85
CA SER A 282 -58.77 5.63 65.32
C SER A 282 -57.56 5.99 64.44
N PRO A 283 -56.33 5.88 64.98
CA PRO A 283 -55.12 6.08 64.19
C PRO A 283 -55.08 5.21 62.92
N CYS A 284 -55.37 3.92 63.03
CA CYS A 284 -55.34 3.00 61.89
C CYS A 284 -56.42 3.35 60.84
N ALA A 285 -57.64 3.71 61.25
CA ALA A 285 -58.69 4.16 60.33
C ALA A 285 -58.27 5.40 59.52
N LYS A 286 -57.62 6.37 60.17
CA LYS A 286 -57.08 7.57 59.50
C LYS A 286 -56.00 7.20 58.47
N SER A 287 -55.08 6.31 58.84
CA SER A 287 -54.05 5.82 57.91
C SER A 287 -54.65 5.13 56.69
N MET A 288 -55.63 4.24 56.88
CA MET A 288 -56.27 3.53 55.77
C MET A 288 -56.99 4.50 54.84
N ARG A 289 -57.71 5.50 55.39
CA ARG A 289 -58.31 6.57 54.57
C ARG A 289 -57.27 7.30 53.73
N ILE A 290 -56.17 7.75 54.35
CA ILE A 290 -55.11 8.48 53.66
C ILE A 290 -54.50 7.63 52.54
N ALA A 291 -54.16 6.37 52.82
CA ALA A 291 -53.59 5.45 51.85
C ALA A 291 -54.51 5.23 50.64
N VAL A 292 -55.80 4.99 50.89
CA VAL A 292 -56.79 4.79 49.83
C VAL A 292 -56.96 6.06 48.98
N ILE A 293 -57.08 7.23 49.60
CA ILE A 293 -57.24 8.49 48.86
C ILE A 293 -55.99 8.79 48.01
N LEU A 294 -54.80 8.55 48.54
CA LEU A 294 -53.54 8.69 47.78
C LEU A 294 -53.48 7.73 46.60
N ALA A 295 -53.90 6.48 46.81
CA ALA A 295 -53.90 5.45 45.77
C ALA A 295 -54.92 5.73 44.66
N VAL A 296 -56.09 6.32 44.99
CA VAL A 296 -57.05 6.84 44.00
C VAL A 296 -56.40 7.98 43.22
N LEU A 297 -55.79 8.94 43.91
CA LEU A 297 -55.17 10.10 43.28
C LEU A 297 -54.05 9.71 42.30
N ALA A 298 -53.13 8.85 42.74
CA ALA A 298 -52.02 8.39 41.93
C ALA A 298 -52.50 7.65 40.66
N ARG A 299 -53.54 6.83 40.76
CA ARG A 299 -54.15 6.15 39.61
C ARG A 299 -54.85 7.11 38.66
N LEU A 300 -55.50 8.15 39.16
CA LEU A 300 -56.10 9.18 38.31
C LEU A 300 -55.03 9.99 37.57
N ILE A 301 -53.94 10.35 38.25
CA ILE A 301 -52.78 11.01 37.62
C ILE A 301 -52.17 10.10 36.55
N ASP A 302 -51.96 8.83 36.85
CA ASP A 302 -51.42 7.87 35.89
C ASP A 302 -52.31 7.70 34.66
N LYS A 303 -53.60 7.46 34.90
CA LYS A 303 -54.60 7.22 33.86
C LYS A 303 -54.73 8.41 32.91
N TYR A 304 -54.75 9.63 33.43
CA TYR A 304 -55.04 10.82 32.63
C TYR A 304 -53.79 11.62 32.25
N LEU A 305 -52.91 11.92 33.22
CA LEU A 305 -51.74 12.76 32.96
C LEU A 305 -50.51 11.97 32.52
N PHE A 306 -50.22 10.80 33.12
CA PHE A 306 -49.01 10.06 32.79
C PHE A 306 -49.16 9.21 31.52
N GLN A 307 -49.55 9.88 30.45
CA GLN A 307 -49.73 9.32 29.12
C GLN A 307 -48.52 9.69 28.24
N PRO A 308 -48.26 8.99 27.14
CA PRO A 308 -47.15 9.34 26.23
C PRO A 308 -47.44 10.55 25.34
N SER A 309 -48.72 10.82 25.05
CA SER A 309 -49.22 12.03 24.36
C SER A 309 -50.70 12.24 24.73
N TYR A 310 -51.25 13.41 24.40
CA TYR A 310 -52.65 13.76 24.70
C TYR A 310 -53.54 13.83 23.45
N ILE A 311 -53.02 13.44 22.27
CA ILE A 311 -53.79 13.46 21.02
C ILE A 311 -54.93 12.42 21.04
N LEU A 312 -54.67 11.27 21.64
CA LEU A 312 -55.61 10.16 21.72
C LEU A 312 -56.07 10.00 23.18
N SER A 313 -57.28 9.48 23.35
CA SER A 313 -57.78 9.15 24.69
C SER A 313 -56.94 8.05 25.35
N GLU A 314 -57.03 7.98 26.68
CA GLU A 314 -56.36 7.00 27.52
C GLU A 314 -56.73 5.54 27.19
N GLU A 315 -57.87 5.34 26.51
CA GLU A 315 -58.38 4.01 26.12
C GLU A 315 -57.96 3.60 24.70
N SER A 316 -57.15 4.40 24.01
CA SER A 316 -56.76 4.16 22.61
C SER A 316 -55.79 2.99 22.41
N GLY A 317 -55.15 2.50 23.48
CA GLY A 317 -54.09 1.49 23.41
C GLY A 317 -52.72 2.04 22.98
N LEU A 318 -52.59 3.36 22.80
CA LEU A 318 -51.35 3.98 22.35
C LEU A 318 -50.20 3.77 23.35
N ARG A 319 -50.51 3.84 24.65
CA ARG A 319 -49.54 3.63 25.73
C ARG A 319 -48.88 2.26 25.63
N GLU A 320 -49.67 1.21 25.50
CA GLU A 320 -49.22 -0.18 25.39
C GLU A 320 -48.44 -0.43 24.10
N ILE A 321 -48.88 0.17 22.99
CA ILE A 321 -48.16 0.06 21.70
C ILE A 321 -46.77 0.68 21.83
N LEU A 322 -46.65 1.86 22.43
CA LEU A 322 -45.35 2.50 22.59
C LEU A 322 -44.47 1.78 23.64
N ILE A 323 -45.01 1.24 24.73
CA ILE A 323 -44.26 0.39 25.66
C ILE A 323 -43.64 -0.80 24.91
N ARG A 324 -44.47 -1.54 24.15
CA ARG A 324 -43.97 -2.67 23.34
C ARG A 324 -42.92 -2.22 22.33
N GLN A 325 -43.16 -1.08 21.67
CA GLN A 325 -42.21 -0.51 20.70
C GLN A 325 -40.87 -0.16 21.37
N ALA A 326 -40.86 0.33 22.61
CA ALA A 326 -39.65 0.65 23.35
C ALA A 326 -38.85 -0.59 23.77
N ILE A 327 -39.56 -1.68 24.12
CA ILE A 327 -38.94 -2.99 24.41
C ILE A 327 -38.29 -3.56 23.13
N GLU A 328 -38.98 -3.47 21.99
CA GLU A 328 -38.46 -3.99 20.72
C GLU A 328 -37.36 -3.10 20.10
N ASN A 329 -37.50 -1.78 20.20
CA ASN A 329 -36.59 -0.79 19.64
C ASN A 329 -36.85 0.60 20.25
N SER A 330 -36.10 0.94 21.29
CA SER A 330 -36.18 2.20 22.03
C SER A 330 -36.10 3.44 21.13
N ARG A 331 -35.22 3.43 20.13
CA ARG A 331 -35.03 4.55 19.20
C ARG A 331 -36.24 4.79 18.31
N ARG A 332 -36.87 3.71 17.83
CA ARG A 332 -38.09 3.79 17.04
C ARG A 332 -39.27 4.28 17.87
N GLU A 333 -39.38 3.84 19.12
CA GLU A 333 -40.36 4.41 20.05
C GLU A 333 -40.14 5.91 20.24
N ALA A 334 -38.91 6.30 20.56
CA ALA A 334 -38.55 7.69 20.84
C ALA A 334 -38.89 8.60 19.65
N PHE A 335 -38.53 8.19 18.44
CA PHE A 335 -38.90 8.93 17.22
C PHE A 335 -40.43 9.01 17.02
N THR A 336 -41.14 7.90 17.21
CA THR A 336 -42.61 7.85 17.08
C THR A 336 -43.31 8.73 18.10
N ARG A 337 -42.87 8.70 19.37
CA ARG A 337 -43.36 9.57 20.43
C ARG A 337 -43.03 11.03 20.13
N GLY A 338 -41.84 11.34 19.61
CA GLY A 338 -41.47 12.68 19.16
C GLY A 338 -42.44 13.22 18.09
N ILE A 339 -42.85 12.40 17.12
CA ILE A 339 -43.88 12.78 16.13
C ILE A 339 -45.22 13.09 16.82
N PHE A 340 -45.66 12.26 17.76
CA PHE A 340 -46.91 12.52 18.50
C PHE A 340 -46.81 13.79 19.36
N LEU A 341 -45.66 14.09 19.95
CA LEU A 341 -45.49 15.31 20.75
C LEU A 341 -45.47 16.59 19.89
N ALA A 342 -44.88 16.53 18.69
CA ALA A 342 -44.89 17.65 17.75
C ALA A 342 -46.27 17.90 17.11
N THR A 343 -47.13 16.88 17.08
CA THR A 343 -48.44 16.97 16.46
C THR A 343 -49.43 17.72 17.36
N PHE A 344 -49.93 18.89 16.93
CA PHE A 344 -50.90 19.71 17.67
C PHE A 344 -50.47 20.07 19.11
N GLU A 345 -49.24 20.56 19.30
CA GLU A 345 -48.71 20.88 20.63
C GLU A 345 -49.62 21.79 21.46
N ASP A 346 -50.18 22.83 20.85
CA ASP A 346 -51.11 23.77 21.52
C ASP A 346 -52.39 23.05 22.00
N GLU A 347 -53.00 22.21 21.15
CA GLU A 347 -54.19 21.43 21.51
C GLU A 347 -53.87 20.42 22.62
N GLN A 348 -52.71 19.78 22.57
CA GLN A 348 -52.27 18.87 23.63
C GLN A 348 -52.07 19.60 24.97
N ALA A 349 -51.58 20.84 24.95
CA ALA A 349 -51.43 21.65 26.15
C ALA A 349 -52.81 22.02 26.75
N GLU A 350 -53.78 22.38 25.91
CA GLU A 350 -55.17 22.62 26.33
C GLU A 350 -55.82 21.37 26.91
N ILE A 351 -55.67 20.21 26.24
CA ILE A 351 -56.17 18.92 26.72
C ILE A 351 -55.54 18.58 28.08
N ALA A 352 -54.24 18.78 28.26
CA ALA A 352 -53.57 18.53 29.53
C ALA A 352 -54.21 19.36 30.68
N ASP A 353 -54.57 20.62 30.43
CA ASP A 353 -55.23 21.48 31.42
C ASP A 353 -56.69 21.04 31.71
N GLU A 354 -57.41 20.55 30.70
CA GLU A 354 -58.71 19.91 30.90
C GLU A 354 -58.62 18.64 31.75
N LEU A 355 -57.57 17.83 31.54
CA LEU A 355 -57.33 16.60 32.30
C LEU A 355 -57.03 16.89 33.78
N VAL A 356 -56.32 17.98 34.10
CA VAL A 356 -56.16 18.47 35.48
C VAL A 356 -57.53 18.67 36.13
N THR A 357 -58.43 19.38 35.45
CA THR A 357 -59.80 19.64 35.94
C THR A 357 -60.59 18.34 36.12
N ARG A 358 -60.43 17.39 35.19
CA ARG A 358 -61.08 16.07 35.23
C ARG A 358 -60.61 15.26 36.44
N ILE A 359 -59.31 15.18 36.69
CA ILE A 359 -58.74 14.47 37.86
C ILE A 359 -59.31 15.04 39.15
N ILE A 360 -59.32 16.37 39.30
CA ILE A 360 -59.86 17.03 40.50
C ILE A 360 -61.33 16.69 40.67
N LYS A 361 -62.13 16.77 39.61
CA LYS A 361 -63.57 16.46 39.64
C LYS A 361 -63.82 15.00 40.04
N GLU A 362 -63.07 14.06 39.47
CA GLU A 362 -63.20 12.63 39.76
C GLU A 362 -62.75 12.31 41.18
N LEU A 363 -61.60 12.81 41.65
CA LEU A 363 -61.17 12.61 43.03
C LEU A 363 -62.18 13.21 44.02
N MET A 364 -62.61 14.45 43.78
CA MET A 364 -63.61 15.12 44.62
C MET A 364 -64.94 14.36 44.64
N HIS A 365 -65.36 13.72 43.54
CA HIS A 365 -66.54 12.87 43.54
C HIS A 365 -66.44 11.74 44.59
N HIS A 366 -65.25 11.16 44.79
CA HIS A 366 -65.03 10.09 45.77
C HIS A 366 -64.90 10.58 47.22
N ILE A 367 -64.42 11.81 47.44
CA ILE A 367 -64.02 12.28 48.79
C ILE A 367 -64.79 13.49 49.30
N HIS A 368 -65.64 14.13 48.48
CA HIS A 368 -66.35 15.36 48.84
C HIS A 368 -67.12 15.21 50.15
N ASP A 369 -67.86 14.12 50.30
CA ASP A 369 -68.68 13.85 51.48
C ASP A 369 -67.86 13.43 52.72
N LEU A 370 -66.55 13.19 52.55
CA LEU A 370 -65.62 12.90 53.63
C LEU A 370 -64.91 14.15 54.16
N LEU A 371 -65.08 15.29 53.49
CA LEU A 371 -64.51 16.57 53.89
C LEU A 371 -65.55 17.43 54.63
N PRO A 372 -65.19 18.10 55.74
CA PRO A 372 -66.06 19.12 56.33
C PRO A 372 -66.34 20.24 55.32
N PRO A 373 -67.58 20.75 55.20
CA PRO A 373 -67.93 21.76 54.18
C PRO A 373 -67.01 23.00 54.12
N PRO A 374 -66.54 23.56 55.26
CA PRO A 374 -65.61 24.71 55.22
C PRO A 374 -64.23 24.41 54.63
N GLN A 375 -63.86 23.14 54.48
CA GLN A 375 -62.55 22.69 54.02
C GLN A 375 -62.53 22.28 52.55
N VAL A 376 -63.71 22.12 51.92
CA VAL A 376 -63.84 21.59 50.55
C VAL A 376 -63.10 22.47 49.54
N GLU A 377 -63.39 23.77 49.51
CA GLU A 377 -62.78 24.68 48.53
C GLU A 377 -61.27 24.87 48.78
N SER A 378 -60.84 24.95 50.05
CA SER A 378 -59.42 25.09 50.36
C SER A 378 -58.63 23.81 50.05
N PHE A 379 -59.24 22.63 50.20
CA PHE A 379 -58.64 21.38 49.79
C PHE A 379 -58.55 21.31 48.26
N LYS A 380 -59.64 21.60 47.56
CA LYS A 380 -59.72 21.58 46.10
C LYS A 380 -58.68 22.50 45.45
N ALA A 381 -58.56 23.75 45.91
CA ALA A 381 -57.59 24.70 45.37
C ALA A 381 -56.13 24.26 45.58
N ARG A 382 -55.81 23.64 46.73
CA ARG A 382 -54.46 23.10 46.96
C ARG A 382 -54.19 21.83 46.17
N LEU A 383 -55.21 20.99 45.99
CA LEU A 383 -55.12 19.81 45.14
C LEU A 383 -54.86 20.23 43.69
N GLU A 384 -55.60 21.22 43.19
CA GLU A 384 -55.42 21.76 41.85
C GLU A 384 -53.97 22.17 41.57
N HIS A 385 -53.33 22.87 42.52
CA HIS A 385 -51.92 23.23 42.39
C HIS A 385 -50.99 22.01 42.26
N ILE A 386 -51.20 20.97 43.09
CA ILE A 386 -50.40 19.73 43.02
C ILE A 386 -50.61 19.00 41.69
N ILE A 387 -51.83 18.99 41.14
CA ILE A 387 -52.11 18.33 39.86
C ILE A 387 -51.57 19.15 38.68
N GLN A 388 -51.51 20.48 38.78
CA GLN A 388 -50.79 21.32 37.84
C GLN A 388 -49.28 21.04 37.86
N ASP A 389 -48.68 20.91 39.06
CA ASP A 389 -47.28 20.52 39.19
C ASP A 389 -47.03 19.14 38.54
N ALA A 390 -47.93 18.17 38.75
CA ALA A 390 -47.85 16.86 38.10
C ALA A 390 -47.89 16.96 36.57
N ARG A 391 -48.78 17.79 36.03
CA ARG A 391 -48.89 18.07 34.59
C ARG A 391 -47.60 18.67 34.05
N ASP A 392 -47.01 19.65 34.73
CA ASP A 392 -45.78 20.31 34.27
C ASP A 392 -44.54 19.41 34.37
N ILE A 393 -44.44 18.60 35.43
CA ILE A 393 -43.36 17.61 35.59
C ILE A 393 -43.47 16.56 34.48
N TRP A 394 -44.68 16.05 34.23
CA TRP A 394 -44.88 15.01 33.22
C TRP A 394 -44.70 15.55 31.79
N TRP A 395 -45.13 16.78 31.52
CA TRP A 395 -44.93 17.44 30.22
C TRP A 395 -43.45 17.48 29.79
N LYS A 396 -42.56 17.71 30.76
CA LYS A 396 -41.10 17.65 30.55
C LYS A 396 -40.62 16.21 30.44
N THR A 397 -41.13 15.33 31.30
CA THR A 397 -40.79 13.90 31.32
C THR A 397 -41.10 13.20 29.99
N GLN A 398 -42.24 13.51 29.38
CA GLN A 398 -42.62 13.00 28.05
C GLN A 398 -41.61 13.37 26.96
N ARG A 399 -40.85 14.45 27.12
CA ARG A 399 -39.85 14.95 26.17
C ARG A 399 -38.44 14.40 26.46
N LEU A 400 -38.26 13.53 27.44
CA LEU A 400 -36.99 12.83 27.63
C LEU A 400 -36.77 11.80 26.52
N ARG A 401 -35.51 11.57 26.15
CA ARG A 401 -35.18 10.50 25.20
C ARG A 401 -35.52 9.14 25.76
N GLN A 402 -35.18 8.89 27.02
CA GLN A 402 -35.55 7.69 27.74
C GLN A 402 -37.02 7.74 28.15
N ARG A 403 -37.73 6.63 27.94
CA ARG A 403 -39.14 6.50 28.29
C ARG A 403 -39.27 6.11 29.75
N LEU A 404 -39.89 6.98 30.55
CA LEU A 404 -40.32 6.66 31.91
C LEU A 404 -41.74 6.11 31.89
N GLU A 405 -41.95 4.99 32.56
CA GLU A 405 -43.23 4.29 32.60
C GLU A 405 -43.65 4.00 34.06
N PRO A 406 -44.74 4.61 34.55
CA PRO A 406 -45.34 4.26 35.82
C PRO A 406 -46.05 2.91 35.74
N ASP A 407 -45.86 2.09 36.77
CA ASP A 407 -46.44 0.76 36.87
C ASP A 407 -47.07 0.53 38.26
N PHE A 408 -48.29 -0.02 38.23
CA PHE A 408 -49.10 -0.34 39.39
C PHE A 408 -49.18 -1.83 39.72
N GLN A 409 -48.46 -2.68 38.99
CA GLN A 409 -48.42 -4.10 39.27
C GLN A 409 -47.66 -4.38 40.58
N VAL A 410 -48.26 -5.21 41.43
CA VAL A 410 -47.63 -5.69 42.67
C VAL A 410 -46.96 -7.00 42.32
N GLU A 411 -45.64 -7.00 42.31
CA GLU A 411 -44.83 -8.18 42.01
C GLU A 411 -43.77 -8.33 43.09
N ASP A 412 -43.48 -9.57 43.50
CA ASP A 412 -42.62 -9.93 44.64
C ASP A 412 -41.10 -9.66 44.40
N TYR A 413 -40.74 -8.61 43.66
CA TYR A 413 -39.35 -8.27 43.36
C TYR A 413 -38.62 -7.51 44.48
N GLY A 414 -39.32 -7.14 45.56
CA GLY A 414 -38.72 -6.51 46.74
C GLY A 414 -38.33 -5.03 46.56
N TRP A 415 -38.78 -4.39 45.48
CA TRP A 415 -38.56 -2.96 45.19
C TRP A 415 -39.67 -2.06 45.75
N GLU A 416 -40.32 -2.50 46.81
CA GLU A 416 -41.46 -1.82 47.40
C GLU A 416 -41.08 -1.22 48.74
N GLN A 417 -41.45 0.04 48.96
CA GLN A 417 -41.24 0.73 50.22
C GLN A 417 -42.57 0.87 50.95
N PRO A 418 -42.66 0.43 52.22
CA PRO A 418 -43.86 0.61 53.01
C PRO A 418 -44.15 2.09 53.22
N ILE A 419 -45.41 2.49 53.08
CA ILE A 419 -45.83 3.86 53.37
C ILE A 419 -45.52 4.21 54.83
N GLN A 420 -44.85 5.34 55.04
CA GLN A 420 -44.52 5.81 56.37
C GLN A 420 -45.61 6.74 56.91
N PHE A 421 -46.48 6.19 57.75
CA PHE A 421 -47.42 7.02 58.51
C PHE A 421 -46.66 7.69 59.66
N GLN A 422 -46.45 9.01 59.54
CA GLN A 422 -45.92 9.82 60.63
C GLN A 422 -46.97 9.96 61.74
N PHE A 423 -47.16 8.92 62.54
CA PHE A 423 -47.83 9.06 63.82
C PHE A 423 -46.83 9.70 64.77
N GLY A 424 -47.11 10.95 65.17
CA GLY A 424 -46.37 11.59 66.24
C GLY A 424 -46.48 10.71 67.48
N HIS A 425 -45.47 9.87 67.74
CA HIS A 425 -45.21 9.35 69.07
C HIS A 425 -44.72 10.52 69.93
N GLU A 426 -45.60 11.49 70.20
CA GLU A 426 -45.37 12.58 71.16
C GLU A 426 -45.50 12.11 72.61
N HIS A 427 -45.60 10.79 72.85
CA HIS A 427 -45.70 10.24 74.20
C HIS A 427 -44.62 9.21 74.50
N SER A 428 -43.83 9.56 75.53
CA SER A 428 -42.85 8.73 76.26
C SER A 428 -41.49 8.63 75.56
N ILE A 429 -40.49 9.46 75.89
CA ILE A 429 -39.77 9.45 77.17
C ILE A 429 -39.49 10.89 77.62
N ALA A 430 -40.22 11.35 78.64
CA ALA A 430 -39.79 12.46 79.47
C ALA A 430 -38.66 11.97 80.38
N ALA A 431 -37.41 12.01 79.89
CA ALA A 431 -36.24 11.86 80.74
C ALA A 431 -35.99 13.20 81.43
N SER A 432 -36.09 13.19 82.75
CA SER A 432 -35.88 14.34 83.62
C SER A 432 -34.48 14.96 83.41
N GLY A 433 -34.43 16.12 82.77
CA GLY A 433 -33.26 16.99 82.72
C GLY A 433 -33.61 18.35 83.31
N LYS A 434 -33.10 18.64 84.50
CA LYS A 434 -33.29 19.90 85.25
C LYS A 434 -32.88 21.14 84.43
N PRO A 435 -33.60 22.28 84.55
CA PRO A 435 -33.15 23.55 83.99
C PRO A 435 -32.12 24.19 84.94
N LYS A 436 -31.02 24.69 84.39
CA LYS A 436 -30.14 25.64 85.07
C LYS A 436 -30.10 26.92 84.24
N ALA A 437 -30.66 27.98 84.80
CA ALA A 437 -30.55 29.35 84.34
C ALA A 437 -29.11 29.86 84.56
N ASP A 438 -28.58 30.66 83.62
CA ASP A 438 -28.32 32.08 83.85
C ASP A 438 -27.67 32.79 82.63
N SER A 439 -28.40 33.80 82.12
CA SER A 439 -27.93 35.19 81.89
C SER A 439 -27.01 35.57 80.69
N PRO A 440 -27.04 36.87 80.25
CA PRO A 440 -27.05 37.30 78.84
C PRO A 440 -25.91 38.27 78.42
N GLN A 441 -26.01 38.86 77.21
CA GLN A 441 -25.15 39.87 76.51
C GLN A 441 -24.23 39.24 75.43
N GLN A 442 -24.03 39.78 74.22
CA GLN A 442 -24.20 41.12 73.63
C GLN A 442 -24.08 40.98 72.09
N SER A 443 -24.77 41.81 71.32
CA SER A 443 -24.45 42.10 69.89
C SER A 443 -23.60 43.41 69.81
N PRO A 444 -23.29 44.01 68.63
CA PRO A 444 -22.95 43.54 67.27
C PRO A 444 -21.69 44.27 66.68
N ARG A 445 -21.20 43.86 65.49
CA ARG A 445 -20.38 44.59 64.45
C ARG A 445 -19.36 43.61 63.82
N GLN A 446 -18.90 43.67 62.56
CA GLN A 446 -19.01 44.57 61.42
C GLN A 446 -18.45 43.84 60.18
N GLN A 447 -19.05 44.07 59.00
CA GLN A 447 -18.46 44.21 57.66
C GLN A 447 -17.02 43.68 57.37
N LYS A 448 -16.88 42.85 56.32
CA LYS A 448 -16.09 43.18 55.11
C LYS A 448 -16.14 42.08 54.03
N ALA A 449 -16.41 42.50 52.80
CA ALA A 449 -16.22 41.76 51.56
C ALA A 449 -14.74 41.88 51.06
N PRO A 450 -14.42 41.60 49.78
CA PRO A 450 -14.11 40.28 49.21
C PRO A 450 -12.67 40.24 48.65
N LYS A 451 -12.09 39.05 48.42
CA LYS A 451 -10.88 38.90 47.58
C LYS A 451 -10.87 37.58 46.81
N THR A 452 -10.99 37.71 45.49
CA THR A 452 -10.37 36.84 44.48
C THR A 452 -8.83 36.97 44.57
N PRO A 453 -8.06 35.96 44.10
CA PRO A 453 -7.53 36.07 42.73
C PRO A 453 -7.40 34.75 41.94
N THR A 454 -7.69 34.88 40.65
CA THR A 454 -7.02 34.31 39.47
C THR A 454 -5.74 33.49 39.68
N THR A 455 -5.68 32.25 39.16
CA THR A 455 -4.62 31.80 38.21
C THR A 455 -4.95 30.45 37.57
N ALA A 456 -4.90 30.39 36.23
CA ALA A 456 -4.62 29.19 35.42
C ALA A 456 -3.08 29.09 35.22
N PRO A 457 -2.48 27.93 34.89
CA PRO A 457 -2.55 27.37 33.53
C PRO A 457 -2.55 25.81 33.44
N SER A 458 -2.72 25.35 32.19
CA SER A 458 -2.89 24.00 31.63
C SER A 458 -1.67 23.02 31.76
N PRO A 459 -1.56 21.93 30.95
CA PRO A 459 -2.13 20.60 31.19
C PRO A 459 -1.05 19.49 31.18
N THR A 460 -1.26 18.38 31.91
CA THR A 460 -0.41 17.19 31.71
C THR A 460 -1.22 15.91 31.87
N ALA A 461 -1.19 15.11 30.80
CA ALA A 461 -1.67 13.74 30.75
C ALA A 461 -0.89 12.83 31.71
N ALA A 462 -1.61 12.00 32.46
CA ALA A 462 -1.07 10.79 33.06
C ALA A 462 -2.22 9.80 33.32
N ALA A 463 -2.06 8.59 32.76
CA ALA A 463 -2.92 7.44 32.97
C ALA A 463 -2.93 6.99 34.44
N PRO A 464 -4.04 6.46 34.98
CA PRO A 464 -4.03 5.88 36.32
C PRO A 464 -3.53 4.44 36.27
N GLU A 465 -2.43 4.23 36.97
CA GLU A 465 -1.81 2.96 37.31
C GLU A 465 -2.67 2.25 38.37
N ILE A 466 -3.11 1.03 38.05
CA ILE A 466 -3.93 0.18 38.92
C ILE A 466 -3.08 -0.29 40.09
N THR A 467 -3.38 0.19 41.30
CA THR A 467 -2.82 -0.30 42.56
C THR A 467 -3.83 -1.24 43.24
N PRO A 468 -3.44 -2.45 43.68
CA PRO A 468 -4.35 -3.34 44.40
C PRO A 468 -4.47 -2.93 45.87
N GLY A 469 -5.71 -2.72 46.33
CA GLY A 469 -6.04 -2.36 47.70
C GLY A 469 -5.80 -3.52 48.70
N PRO A 470 -5.52 -3.20 49.99
CA PRO A 470 -5.27 -4.19 51.03
C PRO A 470 -6.55 -4.93 51.47
N PRO A 471 -6.43 -6.14 52.03
CA PRO A 471 -7.57 -6.99 52.37
C PRO A 471 -8.39 -6.43 53.55
N ALA A 472 -9.70 -6.62 53.45
CA ALA A 472 -10.71 -6.21 54.41
C ALA A 472 -10.50 -6.82 55.82
N PRO A 473 -10.87 -6.10 56.89
CA PRO A 473 -10.81 -6.63 58.25
C PRO A 473 -11.89 -7.70 58.46
N VAL A 474 -11.46 -8.85 58.96
CA VAL A 474 -12.30 -9.97 59.39
C VAL A 474 -13.20 -9.51 60.54
N VAL A 475 -14.52 -9.49 60.28
CA VAL A 475 -15.56 -9.24 61.27
C VAL A 475 -15.73 -10.48 62.15
N PRO A 476 -15.78 -10.37 63.49
CA PRO A 476 -16.01 -11.52 64.37
C PRO A 476 -17.45 -12.01 64.27
N LEU A 477 -17.62 -13.32 64.11
CA LEU A 477 -18.90 -14.03 64.25
C LEU A 477 -19.51 -13.79 65.64
N PRO A 478 -20.82 -13.49 65.73
CA PRO A 478 -21.50 -13.39 67.02
C PRO A 478 -21.74 -14.80 67.63
N PRO A 479 -21.88 -14.88 68.96
CA PRO A 479 -22.05 -16.14 69.67
C PRO A 479 -23.42 -16.75 69.38
N VAL A 480 -23.42 -18.06 69.12
CA VAL A 480 -24.60 -18.92 69.02
C VAL A 480 -25.32 -18.91 70.37
N VAL A 481 -26.46 -18.21 70.43
CA VAL A 481 -27.39 -18.26 71.56
C VAL A 481 -28.55 -19.18 71.21
N ASN A 482 -28.76 -20.16 72.08
CA ASN A 482 -29.81 -21.18 72.02
C ASN A 482 -31.23 -20.57 71.98
N GLY A 483 -32.02 -21.01 70.99
CA GLY A 483 -33.29 -21.67 71.25
C GLY A 483 -34.46 -20.85 71.81
N HIS A 484 -34.89 -19.81 71.12
CA HIS A 484 -36.32 -19.46 71.06
C HIS A 484 -36.72 -19.37 69.59
N ALA A 485 -37.73 -20.14 69.19
CA ALA A 485 -38.27 -20.14 67.84
C ALA A 485 -38.86 -18.76 67.52
N LEU A 486 -38.02 -17.85 67.00
CA LEU A 486 -38.48 -16.68 66.28
C LEU A 486 -39.18 -17.23 65.05
N SER A 487 -40.52 -17.19 65.07
CA SER A 487 -41.34 -17.37 63.89
C SER A 487 -40.79 -16.40 62.85
N VAL A 488 -40.08 -16.93 61.86
CA VAL A 488 -39.66 -16.19 60.68
C VAL A 488 -40.96 -15.79 59.98
N ARG A 489 -41.49 -14.62 60.34
CA ARG A 489 -42.58 -13.98 59.57
C ARG A 489 -42.05 -13.94 58.14
N GLY A 490 -42.80 -14.55 57.22
CA GLY A 490 -42.50 -14.42 55.79
C GLY A 490 -42.47 -12.94 55.38
N PRO A 491 -41.97 -12.63 54.17
CA PRO A 491 -42.08 -11.28 53.63
C PRO A 491 -43.53 -10.81 53.78
N ASP A 492 -43.70 -9.60 54.32
CA ASP A 492 -45.01 -9.02 54.56
C ASP A 492 -45.70 -8.77 53.21
N GLU A 493 -46.97 -9.15 53.09
CA GLU A 493 -47.71 -9.13 51.83
C GLU A 493 -48.14 -7.70 51.51
N SER A 494 -47.86 -7.24 50.29
CA SER A 494 -48.30 -5.93 49.81
C SER A 494 -49.79 -5.96 49.47
N LEU A 495 -50.60 -5.18 50.20
CA LEU A 495 -52.05 -5.11 49.98
C LEU A 495 -52.44 -4.13 48.88
N LEU A 496 -51.69 -3.04 48.76
CA LEU A 496 -52.02 -1.95 47.83
C LEU A 496 -50.76 -1.19 47.44
N LEU A 497 -50.51 -1.05 46.14
CA LEU A 497 -49.60 -0.04 45.64
C LEU A 497 -50.28 1.34 45.61
N ILE A 498 -49.74 2.26 46.41
CA ILE A 498 -50.22 3.63 46.56
C ILE A 498 -49.60 4.52 45.50
N PHE A 499 -48.27 4.57 45.42
CA PHE A 499 -47.54 5.29 44.38
C PHE A 499 -46.84 4.31 43.45
N PRO A 500 -46.89 4.55 42.13
CA PRO A 500 -46.35 3.61 41.16
C PRO A 500 -44.85 3.47 41.29
N ARG A 501 -44.35 2.32 40.87
CA ARG A 501 -42.95 2.15 40.49
C ARG A 501 -42.74 2.91 39.18
N ILE A 502 -41.61 3.58 39.01
CA ILE A 502 -41.24 4.13 37.70
C ILE A 502 -40.14 3.27 37.12
N TYR A 503 -40.29 2.89 35.85
CA TYR A 503 -39.32 2.11 35.08
C TYR A 503 -38.76 2.93 33.93
N ILE A 504 -37.53 2.62 33.53
CA ILE A 504 -37.04 2.97 32.20
C ILE A 504 -37.36 1.81 31.28
N VAL A 505 -38.02 2.09 30.16
CA VAL A 505 -38.29 1.10 29.11
C VAL A 505 -37.27 1.34 27.99
N GLU A 506 -36.19 0.55 27.98
CA GLU A 506 -35.12 0.65 26.99
C GLU A 506 -34.60 -0.74 26.62
N ASP A 507 -34.85 -1.17 25.37
CA ASP A 507 -34.18 -2.27 24.66
C ASP A 507 -33.95 -3.59 25.43
N ASP A 508 -34.80 -4.00 26.39
CA ASP A 508 -34.83 -5.32 27.07
C ASP A 508 -35.88 -5.31 28.23
N ASP A 509 -35.67 -6.10 29.30
CA ASP A 509 -36.47 -6.11 30.53
C ASP A 509 -36.44 -4.73 31.22
N PRO A 510 -37.60 -4.18 31.64
CA PRO A 510 -37.67 -2.86 32.26
C PRO A 510 -36.95 -2.80 33.61
N GLU A 511 -36.04 -1.84 33.77
CA GLU A 511 -35.32 -1.61 35.03
C GLU A 511 -36.07 -0.59 35.91
N PRO A 512 -36.43 -0.93 37.17
CA PRO A 512 -37.08 0.02 38.07
C PRO A 512 -36.08 1.09 38.49
N VAL A 513 -36.44 2.35 38.29
CA VAL A 513 -35.65 3.50 38.75
C VAL A 513 -36.12 4.04 40.08
N THR A 514 -37.40 3.85 40.42
CA THR A 514 -37.94 4.18 41.73
C THR A 514 -38.66 2.99 42.35
N PRO A 515 -38.54 2.82 43.67
CA PRO A 515 -39.36 1.85 44.38
C PRO A 515 -40.80 2.34 44.45
N GLY A 516 -41.74 1.40 44.39
CA GLY A 516 -43.15 1.68 44.56
C GLY A 516 -43.47 1.90 46.04
N THR A 517 -44.47 2.73 46.35
CA THR A 517 -44.92 2.88 47.74
C THR A 517 -46.11 1.98 48.01
N VAL A 518 -45.99 1.02 48.93
CA VAL A 518 -47.02 0.03 49.24
C VAL A 518 -47.62 0.22 50.63
N LEU A 519 -48.89 -0.16 50.76
CA LEU A 519 -49.51 -0.49 52.04
C LEU A 519 -49.31 -1.98 52.29
N LEU A 520 -48.60 -2.32 53.37
CA LEU A 520 -48.40 -3.71 53.75
C LEU A 520 -49.57 -4.26 54.58
N LYS A 521 -49.72 -5.58 54.59
CA LYS A 521 -50.74 -6.29 55.37
C LYS A 521 -50.59 -6.06 56.86
N SER A 522 -49.37 -6.07 57.40
CA SER A 522 -49.17 -5.76 58.83
C SER A 522 -49.61 -4.35 59.21
N GLN A 523 -49.55 -3.38 58.28
CA GLN A 523 -50.01 -2.00 58.52
C GLN A 523 -51.53 -1.88 58.52
N ALA A 524 -52.24 -2.84 57.91
CA ALA A 524 -53.69 -2.89 57.85
C ALA A 524 -54.32 -3.80 58.92
N GLU A 525 -53.53 -4.61 59.62
CA GLU A 525 -54.00 -5.61 60.60
C GLU A 525 -54.86 -4.98 61.71
N GLU A 526 -54.44 -3.85 62.27
CA GLU A 526 -55.21 -3.14 63.30
C GLU A 526 -56.55 -2.61 62.77
N ALA A 527 -56.57 -2.13 61.52
CA ALA A 527 -57.78 -1.65 60.89
C ALA A 527 -58.75 -2.80 60.58
N GLU A 528 -58.24 -3.96 60.18
CA GLU A 528 -59.05 -5.16 59.97
C GLU A 528 -59.70 -5.66 61.26
N GLN A 529 -58.93 -5.69 62.36
CA GLN A 529 -59.46 -6.03 63.69
C GLN A 529 -60.57 -5.05 64.11
N GLU A 530 -60.35 -3.75 63.89
CA GLU A 530 -61.36 -2.74 64.20
C GLU A 530 -62.64 -2.92 63.38
N LEU A 531 -62.51 -3.16 62.07
CA LEU A 531 -63.64 -3.43 61.18
C LEU A 531 -64.44 -4.63 61.68
N HIS A 532 -63.76 -5.69 62.12
CA HIS A 532 -64.40 -6.88 62.66
C HIS A 532 -65.18 -6.60 63.96
N VAL A 533 -64.62 -5.76 64.86
CA VAL A 533 -65.31 -5.30 66.07
C VAL A 533 -66.53 -4.44 65.72
N GLN A 534 -66.42 -3.51 64.77
CA GLN A 534 -67.54 -2.68 64.31
C GLN A 534 -68.68 -3.54 63.73
N GLN A 535 -68.34 -4.53 62.90
CA GLN A 535 -69.32 -5.45 62.32
C GLN A 535 -70.00 -6.32 63.38
N ASN A 536 -69.26 -6.83 64.37
CA ASN A 536 -69.80 -7.59 65.49
C ASN A 536 -70.71 -6.72 66.38
N ALA A 537 -70.36 -5.45 66.59
CA ALA A 537 -71.20 -4.52 67.35
C ALA A 537 -72.53 -4.21 66.62
N MET A 538 -72.50 -4.05 65.29
CA MET A 538 -73.71 -3.87 64.49
C MET A 538 -74.62 -5.11 64.51
N ASN A 539 -74.03 -6.30 64.50
CA ASN A 539 -74.79 -7.57 64.57
C ASN A 539 -75.39 -7.83 65.97
N ASN A 540 -74.72 -7.42 67.05
CA ASN A 540 -75.14 -7.68 68.43
C ASN A 540 -76.00 -6.55 69.06
N GLY A 541 -76.05 -5.36 68.43
CA GLY A 541 -76.66 -4.14 69.00
C GLY A 541 -78.19 -4.00 68.87
N LEU A 542 -78.88 -4.93 68.21
CA LEU A 542 -80.34 -4.97 68.17
C LEU A 542 -80.87 -6.11 69.06
N PRO A 543 -81.38 -5.82 70.28
CA PRO A 543 -82.29 -6.76 70.93
C PRO A 543 -83.52 -6.86 70.03
N SER A 544 -83.66 -8.01 69.35
CA SER A 544 -84.87 -8.40 68.63
C SER A 544 -86.03 -8.37 69.63
N VAL A 545 -86.73 -7.24 69.72
CA VAL A 545 -88.00 -7.13 70.43
C VAL A 545 -88.95 -8.09 69.70
N GLY A 546 -89.33 -9.14 70.42
CA GLY A 546 -89.98 -10.33 69.88
C GLY A 546 -91.14 -10.02 68.95
N ARG A 547 -91.02 -10.43 67.69
CA ARG A 547 -92.16 -10.62 66.81
C ARG A 547 -92.64 -12.06 67.02
N ALA A 548 -93.69 -12.17 67.84
CA ALA A 548 -94.36 -13.41 68.18
C ALA A 548 -94.75 -14.19 66.91
N ALA A 549 -94.48 -15.49 66.97
CA ALA A 549 -94.88 -16.48 66.00
C ALA A 549 -96.41 -16.49 65.83
N SER A 550 -96.88 -16.39 64.58
CA SER A 550 -98.22 -16.83 64.21
C SER A 550 -98.06 -17.99 63.23
N HIS A 551 -98.31 -19.19 63.74
CA HIS A 551 -98.53 -20.39 62.95
C HIS A 551 -99.74 -20.20 62.03
N ARG A 552 -99.57 -20.49 60.73
CA ARG A 552 -100.69 -21.01 59.93
C ARG A 552 -100.19 -22.01 58.88
N ASN A 553 -100.61 -23.25 59.09
CA ASN A 553 -100.63 -24.34 58.12
C ASN A 553 -101.34 -23.94 56.83
N GLY A 554 -100.91 -24.50 55.69
CA GLY A 554 -101.67 -24.39 54.44
C GLY A 554 -100.98 -25.01 53.24
N ALA A 555 -101.20 -26.32 53.09
CA ALA A 555 -101.14 -27.16 51.88
C ALA A 555 -100.98 -26.49 50.49
N GLY A 556 -100.10 -27.10 49.69
CA GLY A 556 -100.44 -27.65 48.38
C GLY A 556 -100.65 -26.69 47.20
N ASN A 557 -99.72 -26.71 46.25
CA ASN A 557 -100.00 -27.17 44.88
C ASN A 557 -98.73 -27.20 44.04
N GLY A 558 -98.52 -28.33 43.36
CA GLY A 558 -97.54 -28.46 42.30
C GLY A 558 -98.02 -27.78 41.03
N VAL A 559 -97.09 -27.14 40.30
CA VAL A 559 -97.28 -26.74 38.91
C VAL A 559 -95.94 -26.84 38.17
N MET A 560 -95.93 -27.76 37.19
CA MET A 560 -95.21 -27.76 35.91
C MET A 560 -93.81 -27.11 35.83
N ARG A 561 -92.79 -27.98 35.74
CA ARG A 561 -91.55 -27.66 35.01
C ARG A 561 -91.86 -27.56 33.52
N VAL A 562 -91.88 -26.34 32.99
CA VAL A 562 -91.82 -26.09 31.54
C VAL A 562 -90.35 -25.86 31.18
N GLY A 563 -89.87 -26.62 30.20
CA GLY A 563 -88.50 -26.54 29.72
C GLY A 563 -88.27 -25.44 28.68
N GLY A 564 -87.00 -25.08 28.53
CA GLY A 564 -86.42 -24.36 27.40
C GLY A 564 -85.52 -23.18 27.81
N PRO A 565 -84.56 -22.73 26.96
CA PRO A 565 -83.87 -23.40 25.87
C PRO A 565 -82.35 -23.49 26.10
N ARG A 566 -81.71 -24.44 25.40
CA ARG A 566 -80.26 -24.61 25.31
C ARG A 566 -79.59 -23.36 24.72
N PRO A 567 -78.38 -22.96 25.19
CA PRO A 567 -77.54 -22.06 24.43
C PRO A 567 -77.09 -22.74 23.13
N ARG A 568 -77.37 -22.09 22.01
CA ARG A 568 -76.87 -22.48 20.68
C ARG A 568 -75.33 -22.39 20.70
N ARG A 569 -74.68 -23.50 20.35
CA ARG A 569 -73.33 -23.49 19.80
C ARG A 569 -73.33 -22.53 18.61
N LEU A 570 -72.52 -21.48 18.70
CA LEU A 570 -72.13 -20.70 17.55
C LEU A 570 -71.23 -21.59 16.67
N SER A 571 -71.73 -21.88 15.49
CA SER A 571 -70.97 -22.46 14.40
C SER A 571 -69.91 -21.44 13.99
N VAL A 572 -68.65 -21.89 13.98
CA VAL A 572 -67.52 -21.22 13.36
C VAL A 572 -67.85 -21.05 11.87
N PRO A 573 -67.73 -19.83 11.30
CA PRO A 573 -67.73 -19.67 9.84
C PRO A 573 -66.46 -20.34 9.30
N GLN A 574 -66.61 -21.27 8.37
CA GLN A 574 -65.51 -21.66 7.50
C GLN A 574 -65.02 -20.38 6.81
N MET A 575 -63.76 -20.00 7.05
CA MET A 575 -63.07 -19.06 6.18
C MET A 575 -63.00 -19.69 4.79
N GLU A 576 -63.57 -18.98 3.83
CA GLU A 576 -63.30 -19.18 2.42
C GLU A 576 -61.79 -19.09 2.18
N GLU A 577 -61.32 -20.02 1.35
CA GLU A 577 -59.99 -20.04 0.77
C GLU A 577 -59.66 -18.69 0.13
N ILE A 578 -58.64 -18.02 0.67
CA ILE A 578 -57.96 -16.94 -0.03
C ILE A 578 -57.07 -17.59 -1.10
N PRO A 579 -57.13 -17.15 -2.36
CA PRO A 579 -56.27 -17.69 -3.42
C PRO A 579 -54.81 -17.43 -3.11
N GLU A 580 -53.99 -18.48 -3.30
CA GLU A 580 -52.54 -18.43 -3.26
C GLU A 580 -52.01 -17.27 -4.12
N VAL A 581 -51.32 -16.34 -3.46
CA VAL A 581 -50.48 -15.35 -4.12
C VAL A 581 -49.22 -16.07 -4.58
N PRO A 582 -48.81 -15.95 -5.87
CA PRO A 582 -47.64 -16.63 -6.37
C PRO A 582 -46.38 -16.05 -5.75
N THR A 583 -45.57 -16.95 -5.21
CA THR A 583 -44.18 -16.74 -4.81
C THR A 583 -43.40 -16.07 -5.95
N PRO A 584 -42.57 -15.03 -5.69
CA PRO A 584 -41.64 -14.54 -6.70
C PRO A 584 -40.61 -15.64 -6.93
N GLY A 585 -40.54 -16.10 -8.18
CA GLY A 585 -39.62 -17.14 -8.60
C GLY A 585 -38.18 -16.83 -8.23
N GLU A 586 -37.53 -17.84 -7.68
CA GLU A 586 -36.07 -17.98 -7.72
C GLU A 586 -35.66 -17.95 -9.20
N GLY A 587 -35.11 -16.81 -9.61
CA GLY A 587 -34.50 -16.64 -10.91
C GLY A 587 -33.21 -17.44 -10.97
N GLU A 588 -33.28 -18.57 -11.67
CA GLU A 588 -32.14 -19.27 -12.24
C GLU A 588 -31.28 -18.29 -13.06
N ALA A 589 -30.07 -18.03 -12.59
CA ALA A 589 -29.04 -17.37 -13.38
C ALA A 589 -28.45 -18.40 -14.35
N GLU A 590 -29.16 -18.65 -15.44
CA GLU A 590 -28.64 -19.43 -16.57
C GLU A 590 -27.85 -18.51 -17.53
N ASN A 591 -26.76 -19.09 -18.03
CA ASN A 591 -25.82 -18.53 -18.98
C ASN A 591 -26.48 -17.79 -20.16
N ASP A 592 -25.96 -16.60 -20.47
CA ASP A 592 -25.90 -16.15 -21.86
C ASP A 592 -24.55 -15.45 -22.15
N LYS A 593 -23.63 -16.29 -22.64
CA LYS A 593 -22.58 -15.88 -23.58
C LYS A 593 -23.27 -15.57 -24.91
N LYS A 594 -23.17 -14.33 -25.39
CA LYS A 594 -23.20 -14.03 -26.82
C LYS A 594 -22.48 -12.72 -27.14
N ASP A 595 -21.33 -12.89 -27.77
CA ASP A 595 -20.88 -12.18 -28.97
C ASP A 595 -21.29 -10.71 -29.09
N PHE A 596 -20.37 -9.82 -28.71
CA PHE A 596 -20.30 -8.48 -29.29
C PHE A 596 -19.09 -8.41 -30.22
N LEU A 597 -19.38 -8.65 -31.51
CA LEU A 597 -18.47 -8.40 -32.62
C LEU A 597 -18.47 -6.90 -32.95
N GLU A 598 -17.28 -6.40 -33.25
CA GLU A 598 -16.94 -5.33 -34.18
C GLU A 598 -18.07 -4.44 -34.74
N GLN A 599 -17.96 -3.13 -34.50
CA GLN A 599 -17.89 -2.12 -35.57
C GLN A 599 -17.58 -0.75 -34.97
N GLY A 600 -16.52 -0.10 -35.46
CA GLY A 600 -16.15 1.24 -35.01
C GLY A 600 -14.85 1.76 -35.62
N ASN A 601 -14.73 1.66 -36.94
CA ASN A 601 -13.68 2.29 -37.73
C ASN A 601 -14.25 3.62 -38.28
N GLY A 602 -13.54 4.74 -38.09
CA GLY A 602 -13.75 5.98 -38.87
C GLY A 602 -13.92 7.26 -38.08
N GLY A 603 -12.88 8.11 -38.08
CA GLY A 603 -12.87 9.48 -37.59
C GLY A 603 -11.46 9.97 -37.26
#